data_AF-E8WIZ6-F1
#
_entry.id   AF-E8WIZ6-F1
#
_cell.length_a   1.000
_cell.length_b   1.000
_cell.length_c   1.000
_cell.angle_alpha   90.00
_cell.angle_beta   90.00
_cell.angle_gamma   90.00
#
_symmetry.space_group_name_H-M   'P 1'
#
loop_
_entity.id
_entity.type
_entity.pdbx_description
1 polymer ?
#
loop_
_entity_poly.entity_id
_entity_poly.type
_entity_poly.pdbx_seq_one_letter_code
_entity_poly.pdbx_strand_id
1 'polypeptide(L)'
;MKYVATLLALTTATVFLASSAGAEYYSYEDRNGTVHFVDDMSRIPKEYRKKKQVRKEEYDDLAPEERAQMQQRDRERRAAAQEQEREEQEQSRQRRLAEERRAAREARAKALTTRVVITGRQVFVPVKLSNGSVETNALLLDTGATSSVISPALAERLQLHESTNVKIGVVGGRVMNARRVILSQMEVGPVKRSNQEAIVVRQRSSEFGDGLLGMSFLAGLKYTIDFNAQTINWIP
;
A
#
# COMPACT_ATOMS: atom_id res chain seq x y z
N MET A 1 -68.53 -9.55 -24.61
CA MET A 1 -68.30 -8.54 -23.54
C MET A 1 -67.16 -9.07 -22.67
N LYS A 2 -65.98 -8.48 -22.52
CA LYS A 2 -65.50 -7.09 -22.64
C LYS A 2 -64.07 -7.09 -23.22
N TYR A 3 -63.73 -6.01 -23.92
CA TYR A 3 -62.43 -5.72 -24.56
C TYR A 3 -61.42 -5.09 -23.57
N VAL A 4 -60.20 -4.86 -24.09
CA VAL A 4 -59.23 -3.78 -23.78
C VAL A 4 -58.12 -4.18 -22.79
N ALA A 5 -56.82 -3.94 -23.01
CA ALA A 5 -56.02 -3.57 -24.19
C ALA A 5 -54.53 -3.76 -23.84
N THR A 6 -53.77 -4.11 -24.87
CA THR A 6 -52.31 -4.03 -24.98
C THR A 6 -51.85 -2.58 -24.88
N LEU A 7 -50.77 -2.30 -24.13
CA LEU A 7 -49.98 -1.09 -24.36
C LEU A 7 -48.49 -1.34 -24.13
N LEU A 8 -47.81 -1.41 -25.26
CA LEU A 8 -46.37 -1.44 -25.46
C LEU A 8 -45.87 0.01 -25.28
N ALA A 9 -45.12 0.31 -24.23
CA ALA A 9 -44.50 1.62 -24.04
C ALA A 9 -43.05 1.58 -24.57
N LEU A 10 -42.92 1.98 -25.83
CA LEU A 10 -41.68 2.28 -26.53
C LEU A 10 -41.20 3.67 -26.07
N THR A 11 -40.25 3.76 -25.14
CA THR A 11 -39.60 5.05 -24.80
C THR A 11 -38.33 5.23 -25.63
N THR A 12 -38.51 6.03 -26.67
CA THR A 12 -37.51 6.56 -27.59
C THR A 12 -36.35 7.27 -26.90
N ALA A 13 -35.13 6.90 -27.29
CA ALA A 13 -33.89 7.62 -27.00
C ALA A 13 -33.95 9.04 -27.60
N THR A 14 -34.16 10.04 -26.75
CA THR A 14 -33.93 11.45 -27.09
C THR A 14 -32.43 11.71 -27.12
N VAL A 15 -31.84 11.64 -28.32
CA VAL A 15 -30.54 12.23 -28.60
C VAL A 15 -30.69 13.74 -28.37
N PHE A 16 -30.14 14.24 -27.26
CA PHE A 16 -29.89 15.67 -27.08
C PHE A 16 -28.86 16.07 -28.15
N LEU A 17 -29.35 16.53 -29.30
CA LEU A 17 -28.60 17.46 -30.14
C LEU A 17 -28.40 18.71 -29.29
N ALA A 18 -27.29 18.77 -28.57
CA ALA A 18 -26.79 20.00 -28.02
C ALA A 18 -26.49 20.91 -29.21
N SER A 19 -27.48 21.70 -29.61
CA SER A 19 -27.26 22.87 -30.45
C SER A 19 -26.20 23.69 -29.74
N SER A 20 -25.00 23.70 -30.29
CA SER A 20 -23.99 24.69 -29.92
C SER A 20 -24.58 26.05 -30.28
N ALA A 21 -25.37 26.64 -29.38
CA ALA A 21 -25.64 28.06 -29.41
C ALA A 21 -24.28 28.71 -29.24
N GLY A 22 -23.66 29.06 -30.37
CA GLY A 22 -22.41 29.80 -30.38
C GLY A 22 -22.66 31.08 -29.62
N ALA A 23 -22.13 31.18 -28.40
CA ALA A 23 -22.06 32.46 -27.72
C ALA A 23 -21.10 33.33 -28.54
N GLU A 24 -21.65 34.16 -29.43
CA GLU A 24 -20.88 35.19 -30.12
C GLU A 24 -20.52 36.26 -29.10
N TYR A 25 -19.28 36.21 -28.60
CA TYR A 25 -18.72 37.29 -27.80
C TYR A 25 -18.35 38.45 -28.72
N TYR A 26 -18.86 39.65 -28.43
CA TYR A 26 -18.48 40.87 -29.13
C TYR A 26 -17.47 41.66 -28.29
N SER A 27 -16.48 42.28 -28.94
CA SER A 27 -15.54 43.19 -28.26
C SER A 27 -15.61 44.60 -28.85
N TYR A 28 -15.36 45.60 -28.01
CA TYR A 28 -15.09 46.96 -28.47
C TYR A 28 -13.96 47.60 -27.67
N GLU A 29 -13.20 48.48 -28.31
CA GLU A 29 -12.13 49.26 -27.69
C GLU A 29 -12.63 50.68 -27.43
N ASP A 30 -12.50 51.15 -26.19
CA ASP A 30 -12.88 52.52 -25.83
C ASP A 30 -11.82 53.56 -26.22
N ARG A 31 -12.09 54.85 -25.97
CA ARG A 31 -11.18 55.96 -26.33
C ARG A 31 -9.82 55.90 -25.63
N ASN A 32 -9.69 55.09 -24.58
CA ASN A 32 -8.45 54.93 -23.81
C ASN A 32 -7.68 53.67 -24.23
N GLY A 33 -8.15 52.95 -25.25
CA GLY A 33 -7.53 51.71 -25.72
C GLY A 33 -7.88 50.46 -24.92
N THR A 34 -8.89 50.54 -24.03
CA THR A 34 -9.29 49.38 -23.20
C THR A 34 -10.33 48.53 -23.94
N VAL A 35 -10.08 47.22 -24.05
CA VAL A 35 -10.97 46.27 -24.72
C VAL A 35 -12.02 45.72 -23.75
N HIS A 36 -13.30 45.94 -24.06
CA HIS A 36 -14.46 45.42 -23.31
C HIS A 36 -15.11 44.27 -24.07
N PHE A 37 -15.40 43.16 -23.39
CA PHE A 37 -16.10 42.00 -23.96
C PHE A 37 -17.56 41.97 -23.50
N VAL A 38 -18.50 41.78 -24.44
CA VAL A 38 -19.93 41.68 -24.18
C VAL A 38 -20.52 40.42 -24.84
N ASP A 39 -21.54 39.88 -24.21
CA ASP A 39 -22.31 38.70 -24.61
C ASP A 39 -23.46 39.02 -25.59
N ASP A 40 -23.77 40.30 -25.81
CA ASP A 40 -24.85 40.76 -26.68
C ASP A 40 -24.47 42.05 -27.42
N MET A 41 -24.71 42.09 -28.73
CA MET A 41 -24.38 43.22 -29.60
C MET A 41 -25.08 44.53 -29.20
N SER A 42 -26.23 44.45 -28.53
CA SER A 42 -26.96 45.61 -28.01
C SER A 42 -26.21 46.32 -26.88
N ARG A 43 -25.34 45.63 -26.14
CA ARG A 43 -24.54 46.17 -25.03
C ARG A 43 -23.32 46.99 -25.50
N ILE A 44 -22.94 46.89 -26.77
CA ILE A 44 -21.91 47.76 -27.36
C ILE A 44 -22.49 49.19 -27.50
N PRO A 45 -21.88 50.25 -26.95
CA PRO A 45 -22.36 51.61 -27.14
C PRO A 45 -22.43 52.00 -28.62
N LYS A 46 -23.46 52.78 -29.01
CA LYS A 46 -23.72 53.14 -30.43
C LYS A 46 -22.50 53.76 -31.13
N GLU A 47 -21.66 54.47 -30.40
CA GLU A 47 -20.42 55.10 -30.89
C GLU A 47 -19.34 54.08 -31.29
N TYR A 48 -19.32 52.87 -30.71
CA TYR A 48 -18.36 51.81 -31.03
C TYR A 48 -18.92 50.71 -31.93
N ARG A 49 -20.25 50.66 -32.14
CA ARG A 49 -20.92 49.65 -33.00
C ARG A 49 -20.46 49.61 -34.46
N LYS A 50 -19.83 50.68 -34.97
CA LYS A 50 -19.42 50.79 -36.39
C LYS A 50 -18.05 50.19 -36.71
N LYS A 51 -17.26 49.79 -35.72
CA LYS A 51 -16.03 49.04 -35.96
C LYS A 51 -16.33 47.57 -35.72
N LYS A 52 -16.65 46.83 -36.78
CA LYS A 52 -16.63 45.37 -36.76
C LYS A 52 -15.17 44.98 -36.48
N GLN A 53 -14.80 44.79 -35.22
CA GLN A 53 -13.56 44.11 -34.86
C GLN A 53 -13.76 42.66 -35.27
N VAL A 54 -13.62 42.40 -36.57
CA VAL A 54 -13.37 41.04 -37.05
C VAL A 54 -12.07 40.67 -36.36
N ARG A 55 -12.14 39.73 -35.40
CA ARG A 55 -10.94 39.18 -34.78
C ARG A 55 -10.15 38.60 -35.95
N LYS A 56 -9.11 39.33 -36.37
CA LYS A 56 -8.20 38.87 -37.42
C LYS A 56 -7.63 37.56 -36.89
N GLU A 57 -8.07 36.45 -37.46
CA GLU A 57 -7.46 35.19 -37.16
C GLU A 57 -6.02 35.23 -37.67
N GLU A 58 -5.15 34.44 -37.07
CA GLU A 58 -3.69 34.49 -37.27
C GLU A 58 -3.25 34.38 -38.74
N TYR A 59 -4.14 33.89 -39.63
CA TYR A 59 -3.90 33.68 -41.05
C TYR A 59 -4.87 34.43 -41.99
N ASP A 60 -5.59 35.43 -41.49
CA ASP A 60 -6.60 36.15 -42.27
C ASP A 60 -6.03 37.01 -43.41
N ASP A 61 -4.74 37.36 -43.34
CA ASP A 61 -4.05 38.16 -44.36
C ASP A 61 -3.45 37.33 -45.50
N LEU A 62 -3.50 35.99 -45.40
CA LEU A 62 -2.92 35.08 -46.38
C LEU A 62 -3.91 34.71 -47.49
N ALA A 63 -3.39 34.38 -48.67
CA ALA A 63 -4.18 33.81 -49.75
C ALA A 63 -4.86 32.50 -49.29
N PRO A 64 -6.03 32.11 -49.84
CA PRO A 64 -6.80 30.95 -49.37
C PRO A 64 -5.99 29.64 -49.30
N GLU A 65 -5.10 29.41 -50.27
CA GLU A 65 -4.24 28.22 -50.32
C GLU A 65 -3.16 28.24 -49.23
N GLU A 66 -2.48 29.37 -49.05
CA GLU A 66 -1.44 29.54 -48.02
C GLU A 66 -2.04 29.45 -46.61
N ARG A 67 -3.23 30.03 -46.41
CA ARG A 67 -4.00 29.91 -45.16
C ARG A 67 -4.30 28.46 -44.81
N ALA A 68 -4.77 27.66 -45.79
CA ALA A 68 -5.09 26.25 -45.57
C ALA A 68 -3.84 25.44 -45.17
N GLN A 69 -2.69 25.71 -45.79
CA GLN A 69 -1.42 25.06 -45.45
C GLN A 69 -0.95 25.38 -44.02
N MET A 70 -1.03 26.66 -43.62
CA MET A 70 -0.62 27.09 -42.28
C MET A 70 -1.54 26.51 -41.20
N GLN A 71 -2.85 26.53 -41.41
CA GLN A 71 -3.82 25.90 -40.50
C GLN A 71 -3.59 24.39 -40.37
N GLN A 72 -3.24 23.72 -41.46
CA GLN A 72 -2.92 22.29 -41.43
C GLN A 72 -1.65 22.01 -40.62
N ARG A 73 -0.59 22.78 -40.84
CA ARG A 73 0.66 22.68 -40.07
C ARG A 73 0.43 22.92 -38.57
N ASP A 74 -0.40 23.89 -38.20
CA ASP A 74 -0.74 24.15 -36.81
C ASP A 74 -1.56 23.02 -36.18
N ARG A 75 -2.52 22.45 -36.93
CA ARG A 75 -3.26 21.27 -36.48
C ARG A 75 -2.32 20.09 -36.23
N GLU A 76 -1.38 19.84 -37.13
CA GLU A 76 -0.37 18.80 -36.99
C GLU A 76 0.56 19.05 -35.80
N ARG A 77 1.04 20.29 -35.62
CA ARG A 77 1.85 20.69 -34.46
C ARG A 77 1.11 20.48 -33.14
N ARG A 78 -0.16 20.88 -33.08
CA ARG A 78 -1.01 20.70 -31.89
C ARG A 78 -1.29 19.23 -31.61
N ALA A 79 -1.56 18.43 -32.65
CA ALA A 79 -1.75 16.99 -32.52
C ALA A 79 -0.47 16.29 -32.04
N ALA A 80 0.68 16.65 -32.60
CA ALA A 80 1.98 16.13 -32.18
C ALA A 80 2.31 16.53 -30.72
N ALA A 81 2.05 17.78 -30.34
CA ALA A 81 2.25 18.25 -28.96
C ALA A 81 1.32 17.52 -27.98
N GLN A 82 0.04 17.33 -28.33
CA GLN A 82 -0.90 16.57 -27.51
C GLN A 82 -0.50 15.11 -27.36
N GLU A 83 0.02 14.48 -28.41
CA GLU A 83 0.50 13.11 -28.36
C GLU A 83 1.74 13.00 -27.47
N GLN A 84 2.70 13.93 -27.60
CA GLN A 84 3.86 14.02 -26.72
C GLN A 84 3.46 14.19 -25.25
N GLU A 85 2.53 15.09 -24.94
CA GLU A 85 2.01 15.27 -23.58
C GLU A 85 1.36 13.98 -23.04
N ARG A 86 0.58 13.27 -23.87
CA ARG A 86 -0.04 11.99 -23.48
C ARG A 86 1.00 10.91 -23.23
N GLU A 87 2.03 10.81 -24.07
CA GLU A 87 3.14 9.88 -23.91
C GLU A 87 3.92 10.19 -22.63
N GLU A 88 4.21 11.46 -22.33
CA GLU A 88 4.86 11.90 -21.09
C GLU A 88 4.01 11.60 -19.85
N GLN A 89 2.70 11.86 -19.92
CA GLN A 89 1.75 11.52 -18.86
C GLN A 89 1.69 10.01 -18.63
N GLU A 90 1.69 9.21 -19.69
CA GLU A 90 1.70 7.76 -19.59
C GLU A 90 3.02 7.26 -18.99
N GLN A 91 4.16 7.74 -19.47
CA GLN A 91 5.47 7.37 -18.95
C GLN A 91 5.63 7.76 -17.48
N SER A 92 5.20 8.96 -17.09
CA SER A 92 5.24 9.40 -15.69
C SER A 92 4.33 8.54 -14.80
N ARG A 93 3.13 8.19 -15.29
CA ARG A 93 2.23 7.25 -14.61
C ARG A 93 2.87 5.88 -14.42
N GLN A 94 3.49 5.32 -15.47
CA GLN A 94 4.17 4.03 -15.41
C GLN A 94 5.35 4.04 -14.42
N ARG A 95 6.17 5.10 -14.43
CA ARG A 95 7.27 5.28 -13.47
C ARG A 95 6.76 5.32 -12.03
N ARG A 96 5.73 6.12 -11.76
CA ARG A 96 5.11 6.22 -10.43
C ARG A 96 4.59 4.87 -9.94
N LEU A 97 3.87 4.14 -10.79
CA LEU A 97 3.37 2.80 -10.45
C LEU A 97 4.51 1.81 -10.17
N ALA A 98 5.60 1.88 -10.93
CA ALA A 98 6.77 1.03 -10.71
C ALA A 98 7.47 1.34 -9.37
N GLU A 99 7.60 2.62 -9.02
CA GLU A 99 8.13 3.07 -7.74
C GLU A 99 7.24 2.64 -6.57
N GLU A 100 5.93 2.84 -6.67
CA GLU A 100 4.96 2.40 -5.66
C GLU A 100 5.03 0.88 -5.45
N ARG A 101 5.11 0.09 -6.53
CA ARG A 101 5.27 -1.37 -6.46
C ARG A 101 6.59 -1.77 -5.80
N ARG A 102 7.68 -1.09 -6.13
CA ARG A 102 8.99 -1.35 -5.52
C ARG A 102 8.96 -1.04 -4.02
N ALA A 103 8.45 0.13 -3.63
CA ALA A 103 8.31 0.52 -2.24
C ALA A 103 7.44 -0.47 -1.45
N ALA A 104 6.31 -0.92 -2.04
CA ALA A 104 5.45 -1.92 -1.41
C ALA A 104 6.16 -3.27 -1.21
N ARG A 105 6.96 -3.72 -2.19
CA ARG A 105 7.75 -4.95 -2.09
C ARG A 105 8.82 -4.84 -1.00
N GLU A 106 9.54 -3.72 -0.95
CA GLU A 106 10.56 -3.46 0.07
C GLU A 106 9.94 -3.38 1.47
N ALA A 107 8.80 -2.69 1.62
CA ALA A 107 8.06 -2.62 2.88
C ALA A 107 7.59 -4.01 3.34
N ARG A 108 7.07 -4.83 2.42
CA ARG A 108 6.66 -6.21 2.71
C ARG A 108 7.85 -7.08 3.14
N ALA A 109 8.98 -7.00 2.45
CA ALA A 109 10.19 -7.74 2.81
C ALA A 109 10.72 -7.33 4.19
N LYS A 110 10.67 -6.03 4.51
CA LYS A 110 11.04 -5.50 5.82
C LYS A 110 10.09 -5.99 6.93
N ALA A 111 8.78 -6.03 6.67
CA ALA A 111 7.79 -6.55 7.61
C ALA A 111 7.93 -8.05 7.90
N LEU A 112 8.50 -8.81 6.95
CA LEU A 112 8.76 -10.24 7.05
C LEU A 112 10.20 -10.55 7.51
N THR A 113 10.93 -9.57 8.05
CA THR A 113 12.29 -9.75 8.53
C THR A 113 12.36 -9.44 10.02
N THR A 114 13.06 -10.28 10.79
CA THR A 114 13.30 -10.08 12.22
C THR A 114 14.78 -10.12 12.50
N ARG A 115 15.31 -9.07 13.14
CA ARG A 115 16.71 -9.06 13.60
C ARG A 115 16.87 -10.01 14.77
N VAL A 116 17.98 -10.73 14.78
CA VAL A 116 18.36 -11.70 15.81
C VAL A 116 19.80 -11.45 16.24
N VAL A 117 20.22 -12.03 17.36
CA VAL A 117 21.63 -12.03 17.76
C VAL A 117 22.18 -13.42 17.50
N ILE A 118 23.26 -13.50 16.72
CA ILE A 118 23.89 -14.78 16.39
C ILE A 118 25.28 -14.82 17.01
N THR A 119 25.53 -15.83 17.84
CA THR A 119 26.81 -16.04 18.51
C THR A 119 27.27 -17.49 18.28
N GLY A 120 28.33 -17.66 17.50
CA GLY A 120 28.75 -18.99 17.06
C GLY A 120 27.66 -19.69 16.25
N ARG A 121 27.12 -20.79 16.78
CA ARG A 121 26.00 -21.55 16.18
C ARG A 121 24.65 -21.28 16.85
N GLN A 122 24.60 -20.34 17.78
CA GLN A 122 23.40 -20.03 18.54
C GLN A 122 22.70 -18.82 17.95
N VAL A 123 21.39 -18.91 17.77
CA VAL A 123 20.53 -17.84 17.23
C VAL A 123 19.56 -17.42 18.32
N PHE A 124 19.82 -16.27 18.94
CA PHE A 124 18.97 -15.67 19.95
C PHE A 124 17.93 -14.79 19.28
N VAL A 125 16.67 -15.16 19.47
CA VAL A 125 15.53 -14.55 18.81
C VAL A 125 14.79 -13.67 19.80
N PRO A 126 14.56 -12.38 19.50
CA PRO A 126 13.69 -11.53 20.30
C PRO A 126 12.27 -12.12 20.30
N VAL A 127 11.73 -12.33 21.50
CA VAL A 127 10.39 -12.89 21.67
C VAL A 127 9.62 -11.98 22.62
N LYS A 128 8.41 -11.58 22.23
CA LYS A 128 7.46 -10.97 23.17
C LYS A 128 6.57 -12.07 23.72
N LEU A 129 6.78 -12.40 24.98
CA LEU A 129 5.89 -13.27 25.73
C LEU A 129 4.99 -12.38 26.54
N SER A 130 3.68 -12.49 26.38
CA SER A 130 2.77 -11.79 27.28
C SER A 130 1.95 -12.79 28.09
N ASN A 131 1.83 -12.44 29.37
CA ASN A 131 0.83 -12.89 30.30
C ASN A 131 0.55 -11.69 31.20
N GLY A 132 -0.24 -10.73 30.69
CA GLY A 132 -0.26 -9.35 31.19
C GLY A 132 0.75 -8.44 30.47
N SER A 133 1.44 -7.56 31.20
CA SER A 133 2.22 -6.42 30.64
C SER A 133 3.74 -6.57 30.66
N VAL A 134 4.26 -7.80 30.67
CA VAL A 134 5.71 -8.07 30.81
C VAL A 134 6.27 -8.54 29.47
N GLU A 135 7.45 -8.03 29.06
CA GLU A 135 8.18 -8.46 27.86
C GLU A 135 9.52 -9.14 28.23
N THR A 136 10.07 -10.00 27.36
CA THR A 136 11.36 -10.71 27.54
C THR A 136 12.31 -10.39 26.37
N ASN A 137 13.60 -10.67 26.56
CA ASN A 137 14.67 -10.07 25.76
C ASN A 137 15.25 -11.01 24.67
N ALA A 138 15.17 -12.34 24.80
CA ALA A 138 15.39 -13.30 23.71
C ALA A 138 15.27 -14.75 24.18
N LEU A 139 14.91 -15.66 23.28
CA LEU A 139 15.02 -17.11 23.45
C LEU A 139 16.00 -17.69 22.42
N LEU A 140 16.71 -18.75 22.76
CA LEU A 140 17.55 -19.48 21.80
C LEU A 140 16.66 -20.31 20.86
N LEU A 141 16.80 -20.14 19.54
CA LEU A 141 16.13 -20.98 18.55
C LEU A 141 16.66 -22.41 18.62
N ASP A 142 15.78 -23.37 18.92
CA ASP A 142 16.12 -24.79 19.04
C ASP A 142 15.08 -25.66 18.32
N THR A 143 15.42 -26.08 17.09
CA THR A 143 14.57 -26.97 16.29
C THR A 143 14.56 -28.41 16.79
N GLY A 144 15.45 -28.78 17.72
CA GLY A 144 15.50 -30.10 18.35
C GLY A 144 14.58 -30.23 19.57
N ALA A 145 14.10 -29.10 20.12
CA ALA A 145 13.19 -29.09 21.25
C ALA A 145 11.73 -29.23 20.78
N THR A 146 11.01 -30.25 21.26
CA THR A 146 9.57 -30.43 20.97
C THR A 146 8.73 -29.27 21.49
N SER A 147 9.07 -28.74 22.66
CA SER A 147 8.36 -27.64 23.31
C SER A 147 9.32 -26.49 23.59
N SER A 148 8.82 -25.24 23.49
CA SER A 148 9.54 -24.09 24.02
C SER A 148 9.76 -24.24 25.53
N VAL A 149 10.92 -23.80 25.98
CA VAL A 149 11.35 -23.89 27.38
C VAL A 149 11.58 -22.48 27.91
N ILE A 150 11.16 -22.19 29.13
CA ILE A 150 11.43 -20.93 29.81
C ILE A 150 12.06 -21.16 31.18
N SER A 151 12.87 -20.20 31.62
CA SER A 151 13.46 -20.24 32.95
C SER A 151 12.41 -20.05 34.06
N PRO A 152 12.65 -20.55 35.27
CA PRO A 152 11.77 -20.27 36.42
C PRO A 152 11.63 -18.77 36.70
N ALA A 153 12.72 -18.01 36.55
CA ALA A 153 12.72 -16.56 36.75
C ALA A 153 11.84 -15.84 35.72
N LEU A 154 11.86 -16.27 34.46
CA LEU A 154 10.96 -15.75 33.43
C LEU A 154 9.51 -16.11 33.73
N ALA A 155 9.24 -17.34 34.16
CA ALA A 155 7.88 -17.76 34.53
C ALA A 155 7.31 -16.94 35.71
N GLU A 156 8.14 -16.64 36.72
CA GLU A 156 7.78 -15.76 37.84
C GLU A 156 7.52 -14.33 37.37
N ARG A 157 8.39 -13.78 36.51
CA ARG A 157 8.23 -12.43 35.95
C ARG A 157 6.94 -12.29 35.14
N LEU A 158 6.55 -13.35 34.42
CA LEU A 158 5.29 -13.44 33.68
C LEU A 158 4.09 -13.83 34.56
N GLN A 159 4.27 -13.98 35.88
CA GLN A 159 3.20 -14.36 36.82
C GLN A 159 2.47 -15.66 36.41
N LEU A 160 3.21 -16.63 35.87
CA LEU A 160 2.68 -17.92 35.44
C LEU A 160 2.55 -18.86 36.65
N HIS A 161 1.53 -18.63 37.46
CA HIS A 161 1.28 -19.39 38.69
C HIS A 161 0.55 -20.71 38.43
N GLU A 162 -0.34 -20.74 37.44
CA GLU A 162 -1.03 -21.96 37.03
C GLU A 162 -0.10 -22.85 36.21
N SER A 163 0.09 -24.08 36.67
CA SER A 163 0.95 -25.05 36.01
C SER A 163 0.51 -26.49 36.24
N THR A 164 0.86 -27.36 35.29
CA THR A 164 0.66 -28.81 35.42
C THR A 164 2.00 -29.50 35.54
N ASN A 165 2.15 -30.42 36.51
CA ASN A 165 3.34 -31.27 36.58
C ASN A 165 3.32 -32.26 35.41
N VAL A 166 4.43 -32.32 34.67
CA VAL A 166 4.59 -33.19 33.50
C VAL A 166 5.94 -33.92 33.57
N LYS A 167 6.03 -35.07 32.90
CA LYS A 167 7.30 -35.76 32.67
C LYS A 167 7.75 -35.46 31.24
N ILE A 168 8.99 -35.00 31.09
CA ILE A 168 9.59 -34.72 29.78
C ILE A 168 10.79 -35.62 29.55
N GLY A 169 10.97 -36.05 28.30
CA GLY A 169 12.20 -36.71 27.86
C GLY A 169 13.27 -35.67 27.56
N VAL A 170 14.53 -35.99 27.88
CA VAL A 170 15.69 -35.18 27.49
C VAL A 170 16.69 -36.03 26.71
N VAL A 171 17.70 -35.36 26.14
CA VAL A 171 18.80 -36.02 25.42
C VAL A 171 19.43 -37.11 26.29
N GLY A 172 19.69 -38.27 25.68
CA GLY A 172 20.23 -39.45 26.38
C GLY A 172 19.17 -40.34 27.03
N GLY A 173 17.88 -40.19 26.67
CA GLY A 173 16.80 -41.10 27.08
C GLY A 173 16.34 -40.94 28.53
N ARG A 174 16.85 -39.93 29.24
CA ARG A 174 16.46 -39.62 30.61
C ARG A 174 15.09 -38.94 30.63
N VAL A 175 14.33 -39.18 31.70
CA VAL A 175 13.07 -38.50 31.96
C VAL A 175 13.24 -37.60 33.19
N MET A 176 12.67 -36.40 33.14
CA MET A 176 12.64 -35.48 34.28
C MET A 176 11.23 -34.94 34.52
N ASN A 177 10.95 -34.59 35.78
CA ASN A 177 9.75 -33.84 36.13
C ASN A 177 9.96 -32.37 35.78
N ALA A 178 8.94 -31.76 35.18
CA ALA A 178 8.91 -30.34 34.83
C ALA A 178 7.50 -29.78 35.06
N ARG A 179 7.36 -28.45 34.94
CA ARG A 179 6.07 -27.78 34.98
C ARG A 179 5.71 -27.32 33.57
N ARG A 180 4.50 -27.62 33.12
CA ARG A 180 3.91 -27.05 31.91
C ARG A 180 3.08 -25.83 32.30
N VAL A 181 3.24 -24.74 31.56
CA VAL A 181 2.50 -23.48 31.70
C VAL A 181 1.90 -23.09 30.35
N ILE A 182 0.86 -22.25 30.39
CA ILE A 182 0.24 -21.69 29.19
C ILE A 182 0.52 -20.18 29.16
N LEU A 183 1.08 -19.73 28.04
CA LEU A 183 1.30 -18.32 27.74
C LEU A 183 0.09 -17.80 26.97
N SER A 184 -0.48 -16.67 27.38
CA SER A 184 -1.62 -16.08 26.65
C SER A 184 -1.21 -15.66 25.24
N GLN A 185 0.03 -15.17 25.08
CA GLN A 185 0.58 -14.82 23.78
C GLN A 185 2.10 -15.05 23.69
N MET A 186 2.55 -15.48 22.51
CA MET A 186 3.95 -15.49 22.10
C MET A 186 4.05 -14.85 20.72
N GLU A 187 4.90 -13.83 20.58
CA GLU A 187 5.16 -13.12 19.33
C GLU A 187 6.64 -13.13 19.00
N VAL A 188 6.94 -13.50 17.76
CA VAL A 188 8.30 -13.53 17.20
C VAL A 188 8.22 -12.90 15.82
N GLY A 189 8.76 -11.69 15.68
CA GLY A 189 8.63 -10.95 14.43
C GLY A 189 7.15 -10.73 14.05
N PRO A 190 6.74 -11.04 12.81
CA PRO A 190 5.34 -10.96 12.37
C PRO A 190 4.48 -12.14 12.85
N VAL A 191 5.09 -13.19 13.43
CA VAL A 191 4.36 -14.40 13.83
C VAL A 191 3.85 -14.25 15.25
N LYS A 192 2.54 -14.36 15.39
CA LYS A 192 1.83 -14.26 16.67
C LYS A 192 1.04 -15.54 16.92
N ARG A 193 1.18 -16.10 18.13
CA ARG A 193 0.40 -17.25 18.57
C ARG A 193 -0.16 -17.03 19.95
N SER A 194 -1.41 -17.43 20.16
CA SER A 194 -2.08 -17.38 21.47
C SER A 194 -2.08 -18.77 22.12
N ASN A 195 -2.30 -18.81 23.43
CA ASN A 195 -2.46 -20.05 24.21
C ASN A 195 -1.30 -21.05 23.97
N GLN A 196 -0.07 -20.57 24.02
CA GLN A 196 1.11 -21.37 23.71
C GLN A 196 1.60 -22.13 24.94
N GLU A 197 1.82 -23.42 24.78
CA GLU A 197 2.44 -24.24 25.84
C GLU A 197 3.95 -23.96 25.92
N ALA A 198 4.43 -23.81 27.15
CA ALA A 198 5.86 -23.77 27.47
C ALA A 198 6.16 -24.67 28.66
N ILE A 199 7.40 -25.16 28.71
CA ILE A 199 7.89 -25.97 29.82
C ILE A 199 8.85 -25.14 30.67
N VAL A 200 8.62 -25.14 31.98
CA VAL A 200 9.51 -24.49 32.95
C VAL A 200 10.51 -25.53 33.45
N VAL A 201 11.78 -25.33 33.12
CA VAL A 201 12.89 -26.19 33.54
C VAL A 201 13.96 -25.34 34.21
N ARG A 202 14.49 -25.81 35.35
CA ARG A 202 15.67 -25.20 35.96
C ARG A 202 16.89 -25.55 35.11
N GLN A 203 17.36 -24.59 34.33
CA GLN A 203 18.60 -24.72 33.55
C GLN A 203 19.81 -24.33 34.42
N ARG A 204 20.95 -24.99 34.20
CA ARG A 204 22.24 -24.57 34.80
C ARG A 204 22.91 -23.64 33.79
N SER A 205 23.17 -22.39 34.19
CA SER A 205 23.89 -21.32 33.48
C SER A 205 23.08 -20.42 32.52
N SER A 206 23.70 -19.25 32.22
CA SER A 206 23.27 -18.15 31.36
C SER A 206 23.36 -18.44 29.85
N GLU A 207 23.76 -19.65 29.44
CA GLU A 207 24.06 -20.01 28.04
C GLU A 207 22.83 -20.03 27.12
N PHE A 208 21.63 -20.12 27.67
CA PHE A 208 20.37 -20.17 26.90
C PHE A 208 19.52 -18.89 27.06
N GLY A 209 20.07 -17.85 27.68
CA GLY A 209 19.30 -16.65 28.00
C GLY A 209 18.07 -16.96 28.85
N ASP A 210 16.90 -16.47 28.41
CA ASP A 210 15.61 -16.69 29.10
C ASP A 210 14.97 -18.07 28.77
N GLY A 211 15.53 -18.84 27.82
CA GLY A 211 15.05 -20.19 27.48
C GLY A 211 15.22 -20.58 26.01
N LEU A 212 14.44 -21.57 25.57
CA LEU A 212 14.46 -22.14 24.21
C LEU A 212 13.16 -21.84 23.46
N LEU A 213 13.26 -21.43 22.20
CA LEU A 213 12.17 -21.35 21.25
C LEU A 213 12.11 -22.66 20.46
N GLY A 214 11.16 -23.51 20.85
CA GLY A 214 11.04 -24.87 20.33
C GLY A 214 9.92 -25.05 19.30
N MET A 215 9.71 -26.30 18.90
CA MET A 215 8.77 -26.70 17.87
C MET A 215 7.30 -26.43 18.22
N SER A 216 6.92 -26.32 19.50
CA SER A 216 5.56 -25.89 19.87
C SER A 216 5.20 -24.52 19.28
N PHE A 217 6.19 -23.63 19.10
CA PHE A 217 6.03 -22.38 18.38
C PHE A 217 6.46 -22.48 16.90
N LEU A 218 7.60 -23.11 16.62
CA LEU A 218 8.21 -23.10 15.29
C LEU A 218 7.50 -24.00 14.25
N ALA A 219 6.75 -25.01 14.69
CA ALA A 219 6.10 -25.96 13.79
C ALA A 219 5.16 -25.27 12.79
N GLY A 220 5.31 -25.62 11.51
CA GLY A 220 4.51 -25.07 10.42
C GLY A 220 4.99 -23.72 9.88
N LEU A 221 6.00 -23.11 10.50
CA LEU A 221 6.60 -21.87 9.98
C LEU A 221 7.64 -22.21 8.91
N LYS A 222 7.69 -21.38 7.87
CA LYS A 222 8.76 -21.39 6.86
C LYS A 222 9.61 -20.15 7.07
N TYR A 223 10.91 -20.33 7.18
CA TYR A 223 11.84 -19.23 7.37
C TYR A 223 13.26 -19.62 6.92
N THR A 224 14.07 -18.60 6.66
CA THR A 224 15.52 -18.74 6.46
C THR A 224 16.26 -17.90 7.49
N ILE A 225 17.46 -18.32 7.87
CA ILE A 225 18.34 -17.56 8.76
C ILE A 225 19.51 -17.02 7.94
N ASP A 226 19.69 -15.71 7.94
CA ASP A 226 20.87 -15.06 7.37
C ASP A 226 21.86 -14.75 8.49
N PHE A 227 22.97 -15.49 8.51
CA PHE A 227 24.02 -15.35 9.52
C PHE A 227 24.82 -14.06 9.38
N ASN A 228 24.96 -13.54 8.15
CA ASN A 228 25.71 -12.32 7.88
C ASN A 228 24.87 -11.08 8.23
N ALA A 229 23.60 -11.08 7.82
CA ALA A 229 22.67 -10.00 8.13
C ALA A 229 22.12 -10.06 9.57
N GLN A 230 22.33 -11.18 10.27
CA GLN A 230 21.74 -11.48 11.57
C GLN A 230 20.21 -11.35 11.56
N THR A 231 19.55 -12.02 10.61
CA THR A 231 18.10 -11.99 10.47
C THR A 231 17.46 -13.37 10.34
N ILE A 232 16.21 -13.45 10.79
CA ILE A 232 15.24 -14.45 10.34
C ILE A 232 14.37 -13.79 9.28
N ASN A 233 14.26 -14.42 8.12
CA ASN A 233 13.36 -14.00 7.05
C ASN A 233 12.18 -14.98 7.00
N TRP A 234 10.98 -14.48 7.29
CA TRP A 234 9.74 -15.24 7.34
C TRP A 234 9.15 -15.42 5.95
N ILE A 235 8.76 -16.65 5.62
CA ILE A 235 8.16 -16.99 4.33
C ILE A 235 6.65 -17.19 4.57
N PRO A 236 5.79 -16.31 4.03
CA PRO A 236 4.34 -16.37 4.22
C PRO A 236 3.69 -17.56 3.53
#